data_AF-A0AAN4Q6E8-F1
#
_entry.id   AF-A0AAN4Q6E8-F1
#
_cell.length_a   1.000
_cell.length_b   1.000
_cell.length_c   1.000
_cell.angle_alpha   90.00
_cell.angle_beta   90.00
_cell.angle_gamma   90.00
#
_symmetry.space_group_name_H-M   'P 1'
#
loop_
_entity.id
_entity.type
_entity.pdbx_description
1 polymer ?
#
loop_
_entity_poly.entity_id
_entity_poly.type
_entity_poly.pdbx_seq_one_letter_code
_entity_poly.pdbx_strand_id
1 'polypeptide(L)'
;MGKLFRKQHTRTKTLDEMVGRIEKAHDAADQLPTDLETLAESQKKVSDLLSRAEGDKALLASILSAAEHVGQEMDTRSAEAKEILERCESAYSSATSLGLAAAFSERSKALDNSMWGWVGGLVASLLIGGAFGSWQLRNLAEALANPQAQGLTIGVNLVLSVLSVGGPIWFAWLATKQIGQRFRLSEDYAFKASISRAYEGYRREAARIDPDLEYQLLQSALSRLDEQPLRLVESASYGSPWHELLSSDVVKDAAKTIPGFVDKVMGFANESLDRVKLKKNLVAANSDLPPSQPESDKA
;
A
#
# COMPACT_ATOMS: atom_id res chain seq x y z
N MET A 1 81.28 -113.90 23.72
CA MET A 1 79.84 -113.59 23.59
C MET A 1 79.47 -112.11 23.36
N GLY A 2 80.28 -111.10 23.72
CA GLY A 2 79.83 -109.68 23.76
C GLY A 2 79.84 -108.82 22.47
N LYS A 3 80.39 -109.29 21.34
CA LYS A 3 80.34 -108.56 20.05
C LYS A 3 79.06 -108.81 19.24
N LEU A 4 78.42 -109.97 19.44
CA LEU A 4 77.15 -110.33 18.79
C LEU A 4 75.95 -109.57 19.40
N PHE A 5 75.90 -109.44 20.72
CA PHE A 5 74.83 -108.71 21.42
C PHE A 5 74.79 -107.21 21.11
N ARG A 6 75.95 -106.55 20.98
CA ARG A 6 76.03 -105.13 20.61
C ARG A 6 75.53 -104.86 19.20
N LYS A 7 75.89 -105.72 18.24
CA LYS A 7 75.40 -105.66 16.84
C LYS A 7 73.89 -105.90 16.75
N GLN A 8 73.36 -106.83 17.55
CA GLN A 8 71.92 -107.11 17.66
C GLN A 8 71.16 -105.88 18.18
N HIS A 9 71.63 -105.25 19.27
CA HIS A 9 70.95 -104.10 19.88
C HIS A 9 70.95 -102.82 19.02
N THR A 10 72.04 -102.55 18.28
CA THR A 10 72.05 -101.46 17.28
C THR A 10 71.12 -101.75 16.11
N ARG A 11 71.02 -103.01 15.66
CA ARG A 11 70.10 -103.40 14.58
C ARG A 11 68.64 -103.32 15.01
N THR A 12 68.32 -103.68 16.25
CA THR A 12 66.95 -103.56 16.78
C THR A 12 66.53 -102.10 16.92
N LYS A 13 67.43 -101.19 17.35
CA LYS A 13 67.12 -99.73 17.36
C LYS A 13 66.87 -99.15 15.96
N THR A 14 67.70 -99.50 14.98
CA THR A 14 67.45 -99.07 13.58
C THR A 14 66.19 -99.70 12.98
N LEU A 15 65.82 -100.92 13.39
CA LEU A 15 64.57 -101.55 12.98
C LEU A 15 63.36 -100.85 13.62
N ASP A 16 63.42 -100.49 14.89
CA ASP A 16 62.39 -99.69 15.57
C ASP A 16 62.19 -98.33 14.89
N GLU A 17 63.27 -97.64 14.53
CA GLU A 17 63.18 -96.38 13.79
C GLU A 17 62.61 -96.57 12.38
N MET A 18 62.96 -97.66 11.69
CA MET A 18 62.37 -97.98 10.39
C MET A 18 60.89 -98.32 10.51
N VAL A 19 60.49 -99.12 11.51
CA VAL A 19 59.10 -99.47 11.80
C VAL A 19 58.32 -98.21 12.16
N GLY A 20 58.82 -97.34 13.03
CA GLY A 20 58.16 -96.09 13.39
C GLY A 20 58.06 -95.09 12.22
N ARG A 21 58.99 -95.12 11.25
CA ARG A 21 58.86 -94.35 10.00
C ARG A 21 57.83 -94.95 9.05
N ILE A 22 57.74 -96.29 9.00
CA ILE A 22 56.73 -97.00 8.19
C ILE A 22 55.34 -96.78 8.78
N GLU A 23 55.17 -96.84 10.11
CA GLU A 23 53.91 -96.54 10.79
C GLU A 23 53.49 -95.09 10.54
N LYS A 24 54.39 -94.11 10.72
CA LYS A 24 54.07 -92.70 10.39
C LYS A 24 53.73 -92.49 8.92
N ALA A 25 54.42 -93.19 8.00
CA ALA A 25 54.13 -93.11 6.58
C ALA A 25 52.80 -93.80 6.24
N HIS A 26 52.46 -94.89 6.94
CA HIS A 26 51.19 -95.58 6.81
C HIS A 26 50.04 -94.74 7.36
N ASP A 27 50.17 -94.16 8.55
CA ASP A 27 49.21 -93.25 9.15
C ASP A 27 48.98 -92.01 8.27
N ALA A 28 50.05 -91.43 7.72
CA ALA A 28 49.95 -90.31 6.79
C ALA A 28 49.30 -90.72 5.45
N ALA A 29 49.55 -91.93 4.96
CA ALA A 29 48.90 -92.46 3.76
C ALA A 29 47.41 -92.77 4.00
N ASP A 30 47.04 -93.20 5.20
CA ASP A 30 45.65 -93.46 5.60
C ASP A 30 44.85 -92.17 5.80
N GLN A 31 45.48 -91.09 6.26
CA GLN A 31 44.85 -89.76 6.41
C GLN A 31 44.83 -88.93 5.11
N LEU A 32 45.72 -89.23 4.16
CA LEU A 32 45.86 -88.50 2.89
C LEU A 32 44.53 -88.32 2.12
N PRO A 33 43.65 -89.33 2.01
CA PRO A 33 42.37 -89.18 1.31
C PRO A 33 41.46 -88.14 1.98
N THR A 34 41.41 -88.13 3.32
CA THR A 34 40.62 -87.17 4.11
C THR A 34 41.20 -85.75 3.99
N ASP A 35 42.52 -85.62 4.01
CA ASP A 35 43.18 -84.32 3.82
C ASP A 35 42.97 -83.77 2.39
N LEU A 36 42.98 -84.62 1.37
CA LEU A 36 42.69 -84.22 0.00
C LEU A 36 41.22 -83.81 -0.18
N GLU A 37 40.29 -84.50 0.47
CA GLU A 37 38.86 -84.17 0.43
C GLU A 37 38.57 -82.84 1.14
N THR A 38 39.16 -82.61 2.31
CA THR A 38 39.06 -81.31 3.02
C THR A 38 39.74 -80.18 2.25
N LEU A 39 40.88 -80.44 1.61
CA LEU A 39 41.54 -79.45 0.74
C LEU A 39 40.66 -79.11 -0.46
N ALA A 40 40.05 -80.11 -1.12
CA ALA A 40 39.13 -79.89 -2.23
C ALA A 40 37.88 -79.10 -1.80
N GLU A 41 37.32 -79.41 -0.63
CA GLU A 41 36.19 -78.66 -0.06
C GLU A 41 36.57 -77.21 0.27
N SER A 42 37.77 -76.99 0.82
CA SER A 42 38.29 -75.66 1.13
C SER A 42 38.52 -74.83 -0.14
N GLN A 43 39.07 -75.43 -1.21
CA GLN A 43 39.25 -74.77 -2.50
C GLN A 43 37.90 -74.38 -3.12
N LYS A 44 36.89 -75.26 -3.01
CA LYS A 44 35.53 -74.97 -3.45
C LYS A 44 34.93 -73.79 -2.68
N LYS A 45 35.08 -73.76 -1.35
CA LYS A 45 34.65 -72.62 -0.51
C LYS A 45 35.35 -71.32 -0.88
N VAL A 46 36.67 -71.36 -1.13
CA VAL A 46 37.43 -70.18 -1.58
C VAL A 46 36.95 -69.69 -2.95
N SER A 47 36.69 -70.60 -3.89
CA SER A 47 36.12 -70.26 -5.20
C SER A 47 34.74 -69.61 -5.09
N ASP A 48 33.85 -70.17 -4.27
CA ASP A 48 32.51 -69.61 -4.05
C ASP A 48 32.57 -68.22 -3.40
N LEU A 49 33.46 -68.03 -2.41
CA LEU A 49 33.69 -66.74 -1.76
C LEU A 49 34.27 -65.71 -2.75
N LEU A 50 35.19 -66.12 -3.62
CA LEU A 50 35.76 -65.24 -4.64
C LEU A 50 34.68 -64.79 -5.63
N SER A 51 33.84 -65.71 -6.10
CA SER A 51 32.72 -65.38 -7.00
C SER A 51 31.72 -64.40 -6.35
N ARG A 52 31.41 -64.59 -5.06
CA ARG A 52 30.56 -63.65 -4.31
C ARG A 52 31.22 -62.28 -4.17
N ALA A 53 32.51 -62.23 -3.84
CA ALA A 53 33.25 -60.98 -3.70
C ALA A 53 33.33 -60.20 -5.03
N GLU A 54 33.46 -60.88 -6.17
CA GLU A 54 33.39 -60.26 -7.50
C GLU A 54 32.00 -59.69 -7.77
N GLY A 55 30.94 -60.42 -7.41
CA GLY A 55 29.55 -59.94 -7.50
C GLY A 55 29.30 -58.71 -6.63
N ASP A 56 29.74 -58.75 -5.37
CA ASP A 56 29.64 -57.63 -4.42
C ASP A 56 30.41 -56.40 -4.90
N LYS A 57 31.59 -56.59 -5.50
CA LYS A 57 32.38 -55.50 -6.09
C LYS A 57 31.63 -54.81 -7.23
N ALA A 58 30.98 -55.58 -8.12
CA ALA A 58 30.17 -55.01 -9.20
C ALA A 58 28.96 -54.24 -8.65
N LEU A 59 28.33 -54.78 -7.60
CA LEU A 59 27.19 -54.16 -6.94
C LEU A 59 27.60 -52.86 -6.24
N LEU A 60 28.72 -52.86 -5.51
CA LEU A 60 29.31 -51.66 -4.90
C LEU A 60 29.65 -50.58 -5.93
N ALA A 61 30.22 -50.95 -7.08
CA ALA A 61 30.51 -50.00 -8.15
C ALA A 61 29.23 -49.35 -8.69
N SER A 62 28.15 -50.14 -8.86
CA SER A 62 26.85 -49.61 -9.27
C SER A 62 26.23 -48.67 -8.23
N ILE A 63 26.32 -49.03 -6.94
CA ILE A 63 25.83 -48.18 -5.84
C ILE A 63 26.61 -46.87 -5.78
N LEU A 64 27.94 -46.92 -5.91
CA LEU A 64 28.77 -45.72 -5.90
C LEU A 64 28.37 -44.78 -7.04
N SER A 65 28.21 -45.31 -8.25
CA SER A 65 27.77 -44.52 -9.41
C SER A 65 26.37 -43.91 -9.21
N ALA A 66 25.44 -44.66 -8.60
CA ALA A 66 24.11 -44.16 -8.29
C ALA A 66 24.15 -43.08 -7.20
N ALA A 67 25.00 -43.24 -6.18
CA ALA A 67 25.19 -42.25 -5.13
C ALA A 67 25.80 -40.95 -5.67
N GLU A 68 26.77 -41.03 -6.57
CA GLU A 68 27.34 -39.87 -7.27
C GLU A 68 26.28 -39.17 -8.12
N HIS A 69 25.46 -39.91 -8.86
CA HIS A 69 24.35 -39.35 -9.64
C HIS A 69 23.32 -38.64 -8.76
N VAL A 70 22.91 -39.25 -7.65
CA VAL A 70 22.00 -38.64 -6.68
C VAL A 70 22.62 -37.38 -6.07
N GLY A 71 23.93 -37.38 -5.77
CA GLY A 71 24.64 -36.20 -5.31
C GLY A 71 24.56 -35.05 -6.31
N GLN A 72 24.84 -35.32 -7.59
CA GLN A 72 24.73 -34.31 -8.66
C GLN A 72 23.30 -33.80 -8.87
N GLU A 73 22.29 -34.67 -8.80
CA GLU A 73 20.89 -34.26 -8.85
C GLU A 73 20.50 -33.39 -7.65
N MET A 74 20.97 -33.73 -6.43
CA MET A 74 20.71 -32.91 -5.25
C MET A 74 21.34 -31.52 -5.36
N ASP A 75 22.58 -31.42 -5.85
CA ASP A 75 23.25 -30.14 -6.07
C ASP A 75 22.51 -29.30 -7.11
N THR A 76 22.08 -29.92 -8.22
CA THR A 76 21.30 -29.25 -9.27
C THR A 76 19.96 -28.75 -8.74
N ARG A 77 19.20 -29.61 -8.04
CA ARG A 77 17.91 -29.22 -7.44
C ARG A 77 18.08 -28.16 -6.35
N SER A 78 19.18 -28.18 -5.60
CA SER A 78 19.49 -27.14 -4.61
C SER A 78 19.72 -25.78 -5.30
N ALA A 79 20.45 -25.77 -6.43
CA ALA A 79 20.66 -24.57 -7.22
C ALA A 79 19.34 -24.04 -7.81
N GLU A 80 18.52 -24.90 -8.42
CA GLU A 80 17.20 -24.55 -8.96
C GLU A 80 16.26 -24.00 -7.88
N ALA A 81 16.22 -24.63 -6.70
CA ALA A 81 15.38 -24.17 -5.60
C ALA A 81 15.78 -22.78 -5.10
N LYS A 82 17.07 -22.46 -5.05
CA LYS A 82 17.57 -21.12 -4.69
C LYS A 82 17.17 -20.09 -5.75
N GLU A 83 17.31 -20.41 -7.03
CA GLU A 83 16.90 -19.52 -8.12
C GLU A 83 15.38 -19.24 -8.08
N ILE A 84 14.57 -20.28 -7.86
CA ILE A 84 13.12 -20.14 -7.73
C ILE A 84 12.75 -19.27 -6.53
N LEU A 85 13.43 -19.45 -5.38
CA LEU A 85 13.18 -18.64 -4.19
C LEU A 85 13.47 -17.16 -4.44
N GLU A 86 14.60 -16.84 -5.06
CA GLU A 86 14.98 -15.46 -5.42
C GLU A 86 13.98 -14.83 -6.40
N ARG A 87 13.53 -15.60 -7.40
CA ARG A 87 12.47 -15.17 -8.34
C ARG A 87 11.13 -14.94 -7.64
N CYS A 88 10.77 -15.78 -6.68
CA CYS A 88 9.56 -15.62 -5.89
C CYS A 88 9.61 -14.37 -5.01
N GLU A 89 10.74 -14.09 -4.35
CA GLU A 89 10.92 -12.89 -3.52
C GLU A 89 10.86 -11.61 -4.37
N SER A 90 11.53 -11.61 -5.52
CA SER A 90 11.45 -10.52 -6.49
C SER A 90 10.01 -10.32 -7.01
N ALA A 91 9.33 -11.41 -7.39
CA ALA A 91 7.94 -11.33 -7.86
C ALA A 91 6.97 -10.86 -6.76
N TYR A 92 7.16 -11.29 -5.52
CA TYR A 92 6.30 -10.91 -4.39
C TYR A 92 6.43 -9.42 -4.04
N SER A 93 7.67 -8.92 -4.00
CA SER A 93 7.94 -7.50 -3.79
C SER A 93 7.41 -6.64 -4.94
N SER A 94 7.63 -7.08 -6.19
CA SER A 94 7.03 -6.43 -7.36
C SER A 94 5.50 -6.42 -7.31
N ALA A 95 4.87 -7.54 -6.95
CA ALA A 95 3.41 -7.63 -6.83
C ALA A 95 2.86 -6.72 -5.73
N THR A 96 3.58 -6.58 -4.62
CA THR A 96 3.18 -5.68 -3.52
C THR A 96 3.23 -4.22 -3.96
N SER A 97 4.30 -3.79 -4.63
CA SER A 97 4.41 -2.43 -5.18
C SER A 97 3.30 -2.13 -6.19
N LEU A 98 2.98 -3.11 -7.05
CA LEU A 98 1.94 -3.01 -8.06
C LEU A 98 0.55 -2.96 -7.42
N GLY A 99 0.32 -3.77 -6.39
CA GLY A 99 -0.91 -3.77 -5.61
C GLY A 99 -1.17 -2.44 -4.91
N LEU A 100 -0.15 -1.87 -4.25
CA LEU A 100 -0.20 -0.53 -3.64
C LEU A 100 -0.50 0.54 -4.70
N ALA A 101 0.22 0.51 -5.81
CA ALA A 101 0.00 1.43 -6.92
C ALA A 101 -1.42 1.33 -7.50
N ALA A 102 -1.96 0.11 -7.63
CA ALA A 102 -3.32 -0.11 -8.09
C ALA A 102 -4.34 0.47 -7.10
N ALA A 103 -4.17 0.22 -5.79
CA ALA A 103 -5.04 0.75 -4.76
C ALA A 103 -5.06 2.30 -4.73
N PHE A 104 -3.90 2.94 -4.81
CA PHE A 104 -3.81 4.41 -4.88
C PHE A 104 -4.40 4.96 -6.17
N SER A 105 -4.15 4.29 -7.29
CA SER A 105 -4.71 4.70 -8.59
C SER A 105 -6.23 4.58 -8.62
N GLU A 106 -6.79 3.53 -8.03
CA GLU A 106 -8.23 3.34 -7.91
C GLU A 106 -8.85 4.44 -7.04
N ARG A 107 -8.21 4.76 -5.90
CA ARG A 107 -8.65 5.84 -5.01
C ARG A 107 -8.62 7.20 -5.71
N SER A 108 -7.52 7.51 -6.41
CA SER A 108 -7.38 8.75 -7.19
C SER A 108 -8.51 8.90 -8.23
N LYS A 109 -8.74 7.87 -9.05
CA LYS A 109 -9.83 7.86 -10.05
C LYS A 109 -11.22 7.99 -9.44
N ALA A 110 -11.48 7.32 -8.31
CA ALA A 110 -12.76 7.44 -7.62
C ALA A 110 -13.02 8.88 -7.13
N LEU A 111 -11.97 9.56 -6.64
CA LEU A 111 -12.06 10.96 -6.23
C LEU A 111 -12.27 11.90 -7.43
N ASP A 112 -11.56 11.69 -8.54
CA ASP A 112 -11.72 12.46 -9.78
C ASP A 112 -13.13 12.31 -10.37
N ASN A 113 -13.66 11.09 -10.40
CA ASN A 113 -15.03 10.86 -10.85
C ASN A 113 -16.04 11.55 -9.94
N SER A 114 -15.81 11.51 -8.62
CA SER A 114 -16.68 12.20 -7.67
C SER A 114 -16.54 13.73 -7.75
N MET A 115 -15.38 14.24 -8.17
CA MET A 115 -15.13 15.66 -8.42
C MET A 115 -16.00 16.19 -9.57
N TRP A 116 -16.15 15.44 -10.66
CA TRP A 116 -17.03 15.80 -11.79
C TRP A 116 -18.50 15.99 -11.39
N GLY A 117 -18.98 15.25 -10.40
CA GLY A 117 -20.33 15.46 -9.83
C GLY A 117 -20.50 16.86 -9.22
N TRP A 118 -19.47 17.37 -8.52
CA TRP A 118 -19.48 18.73 -7.98
C TRP A 118 -19.32 19.79 -9.06
N VAL A 119 -18.56 19.52 -10.13
CA VAL A 119 -18.50 20.42 -11.31
C VAL A 119 -19.90 20.59 -11.91
N GLY A 120 -20.61 19.48 -12.13
CA GLY A 120 -21.97 19.52 -12.65
C GLY A 120 -22.91 20.30 -11.73
N GLY A 121 -22.84 20.07 -10.42
CA GLY A 121 -23.60 20.83 -9.42
C GLY A 121 -23.28 22.33 -9.45
N LEU A 122 -22.01 22.70 -9.55
CA LEU A 122 -21.56 24.10 -9.63
C LEU A 122 -22.16 24.79 -10.86
N VAL A 123 -22.06 24.16 -12.03
CA VAL A 123 -22.63 24.69 -13.28
C VAL A 123 -24.15 24.86 -13.16
N ALA A 124 -24.85 23.86 -12.63
CA ALA A 124 -26.30 23.96 -12.40
C ALA A 124 -26.65 25.11 -11.44
N SER A 125 -25.88 25.28 -10.37
CA SER A 125 -26.07 26.36 -9.41
C SER A 125 -25.86 27.75 -10.02
N LEU A 126 -24.85 27.91 -10.88
CA LEU A 126 -24.60 29.14 -11.62
C LEU A 126 -25.74 29.48 -12.57
N LEU A 127 -26.27 28.49 -13.29
CA LEU A 127 -27.41 28.67 -14.20
C LEU A 127 -28.69 29.05 -13.45
N ILE A 128 -29.00 28.34 -12.36
CA ILE A 128 -30.16 28.63 -11.51
C ILE A 128 -30.02 30.01 -10.87
N GLY A 129 -28.86 30.30 -10.26
CA GLY A 129 -28.59 31.59 -9.64
C GLY A 129 -28.67 32.75 -10.64
N GLY A 130 -28.17 32.56 -11.86
CA GLY A 130 -28.27 33.55 -12.94
C GLY A 130 -29.72 33.78 -13.40
N ALA A 131 -30.48 32.71 -13.61
CA ALA A 131 -31.88 32.80 -14.02
C ALA A 131 -32.75 33.48 -12.94
N PHE A 132 -32.72 32.97 -11.71
CA PHE A 132 -33.47 33.54 -10.58
C PHE A 132 -32.99 34.96 -10.24
N GLY A 133 -31.67 35.21 -10.27
CA GLY A 133 -31.12 36.55 -10.04
C GLY A 133 -31.60 37.55 -11.08
N SER A 134 -31.63 37.17 -12.37
CA SER A 134 -32.13 38.06 -13.43
C SER A 134 -33.63 38.33 -13.31
N TRP A 135 -34.42 37.31 -12.97
CA TRP A 135 -35.86 37.45 -12.77
C TRP A 135 -36.16 38.37 -11.59
N GLN A 136 -35.46 38.17 -10.48
CA GLN A 136 -35.68 38.95 -9.27
C GLN A 136 -35.18 40.39 -9.39
N LEU A 137 -34.09 40.63 -10.13
CA LEU A 137 -33.61 41.97 -10.42
C LEU A 137 -34.63 42.77 -11.25
N ARG A 138 -35.33 42.11 -12.20
CA ARG A 138 -36.44 42.72 -12.94
C ARG A 138 -37.62 43.05 -12.03
N ASN A 139 -38.03 42.11 -11.17
CA ASN A 139 -39.11 42.34 -10.19
C ASN A 139 -38.79 43.52 -9.24
N LEU A 140 -37.53 43.65 -8.83
CA LEU A 140 -37.06 44.79 -8.02
C LEU A 140 -37.04 46.11 -8.81
N ALA A 141 -36.59 46.09 -10.06
CA ALA A 141 -36.58 47.27 -10.93
C ALA A 141 -38.00 47.79 -11.20
N GLU A 142 -38.95 46.90 -11.44
CA GLU A 142 -40.37 47.24 -11.61
C GLU A 142 -41.01 47.77 -10.31
N ALA A 143 -40.67 47.18 -9.16
CA ALA A 143 -41.14 47.65 -7.86
C ALA A 143 -40.59 49.03 -7.47
N LEU A 144 -39.37 49.37 -7.90
CA LEU A 144 -38.76 50.70 -7.70
C LEU A 144 -39.31 51.76 -8.67
N ALA A 145 -39.70 51.35 -9.88
CA ALA A 145 -40.26 52.26 -10.89
C ALA A 145 -41.69 52.74 -10.55
N ASN A 146 -42.38 52.07 -9.62
CA ASN A 146 -43.76 52.38 -9.25
C ASN A 146 -43.84 53.43 -8.11
N PRO A 147 -44.38 54.65 -8.36
CA PRO A 147 -44.37 55.74 -7.38
C PRO A 147 -45.27 55.53 -6.14
N GLN A 148 -46.18 54.55 -6.18
CA GLN A 148 -47.09 54.20 -5.07
C GLN A 148 -46.60 53.02 -4.22
N ALA A 149 -45.39 52.51 -4.47
CA ALA A 149 -44.88 51.36 -3.76
C ALA A 149 -44.63 51.68 -2.28
N GLN A 150 -45.35 50.98 -1.39
CA GLN A 150 -45.12 51.06 0.05
C GLN A 150 -43.69 50.56 0.36
N GLY A 151 -42.96 51.30 1.19
CA GLY A 151 -41.58 50.95 1.55
C GLY A 151 -41.43 49.56 2.19
N LEU A 152 -42.51 49.01 2.74
CA LEU A 152 -42.57 47.64 3.26
C LEU A 152 -42.51 46.59 2.14
N THR A 153 -43.22 46.81 1.04
CA THR A 153 -43.27 45.87 -0.11
C THR A 153 -41.93 45.81 -0.83
N ILE A 154 -41.26 46.96 -0.97
CA ILE A 154 -39.89 47.03 -1.50
C ILE A 154 -38.92 46.28 -0.57
N GLY A 155 -39.05 46.46 0.75
CA GLY A 155 -38.23 45.75 1.74
C GLY A 155 -38.42 44.23 1.71
N VAL A 156 -39.65 43.74 1.63
CA VAL A 156 -39.96 42.30 1.54
C VAL A 156 -39.41 41.70 0.24
N ASN A 157 -39.57 42.37 -0.91
CA ASN A 157 -39.03 41.91 -2.18
C ASN A 157 -37.49 41.91 -2.20
N LEU A 158 -36.85 42.85 -1.49
CA LEU A 158 -35.40 42.88 -1.31
C LEU A 158 -34.92 41.69 -0.46
N VAL A 159 -35.56 41.42 0.67
CA VAL A 159 -35.21 40.28 1.54
C VAL A 159 -35.43 38.96 0.81
N LEU A 160 -36.56 38.82 0.11
CA LEU A 160 -36.87 37.63 -0.68
C LEU A 160 -35.87 37.45 -1.83
N SER A 161 -35.37 38.55 -2.41
CA SER A 161 -34.32 38.51 -3.43
C SER A 161 -33.00 38.00 -2.89
N VAL A 162 -32.54 38.53 -1.76
CA VAL A 162 -31.29 38.11 -1.13
C VAL A 162 -31.37 36.64 -0.73
N LEU A 163 -32.52 36.21 -0.19
CA LEU A 163 -32.72 34.83 0.24
C LEU A 163 -32.81 33.85 -0.94
N SER A 164 -33.44 34.24 -2.05
CA SER A 164 -33.59 33.41 -3.26
C SER A 164 -32.28 33.18 -3.99
N VAL A 165 -31.43 34.21 -4.11
CA VAL A 165 -30.11 34.09 -4.80
C VAL A 165 -29.03 33.54 -3.84
N GLY A 166 -29.24 33.67 -2.53
CA GLY A 166 -28.30 33.21 -1.51
C GLY A 166 -28.05 31.70 -1.53
N GLY A 167 -29.07 30.89 -1.80
CA GLY A 167 -28.94 29.43 -1.88
C GLY A 167 -27.97 28.97 -2.98
N PRO A 168 -28.21 29.35 -4.25
CA PRO A 168 -27.30 29.02 -5.35
C PRO A 168 -25.87 29.57 -5.18
N ILE A 169 -25.71 30.78 -4.64
CA ILE A 169 -24.38 31.36 -4.36
C ILE A 169 -23.67 30.55 -3.27
N TRP A 170 -24.37 30.20 -2.18
CA TRP A 170 -23.80 29.39 -1.10
C TRP A 170 -23.37 28.01 -1.58
N PHE A 171 -24.21 27.35 -2.39
CA PHE A 171 -23.87 26.06 -2.96
C PHE A 171 -22.69 26.16 -3.95
N ALA A 172 -22.63 27.20 -4.78
CA ALA A 172 -21.50 27.40 -5.70
C ALA A 172 -20.17 27.58 -4.96
N TRP A 173 -20.18 28.33 -3.86
CA TRP A 173 -19.03 28.47 -2.99
C TRP A 173 -18.61 27.14 -2.34
N LEU A 174 -19.58 26.39 -1.78
CA LEU A 174 -19.33 25.07 -1.20
C LEU A 174 -18.75 24.09 -2.23
N ALA A 175 -19.32 24.06 -3.43
CA ALA A 175 -18.85 23.23 -4.54
C ALA A 175 -17.42 23.58 -4.95
N THR A 176 -17.08 24.88 -4.96
CA THR A 176 -15.72 25.38 -5.25
C THR A 176 -14.70 24.96 -4.17
N LYS A 177 -15.10 24.86 -2.91
CA LYS A 177 -14.24 24.31 -1.85
C LYS A 177 -14.08 22.78 -1.99
N GLN A 178 -15.18 22.07 -2.22
CA GLN A 178 -15.19 20.61 -2.37
C GLN A 178 -14.37 20.14 -3.58
N ILE A 179 -14.45 20.84 -4.71
CA ILE A 179 -13.64 20.53 -5.89
C ILE A 179 -12.14 20.68 -5.60
N GLY A 180 -11.74 21.78 -4.96
CA GLY A 180 -10.33 22.02 -4.63
C GLY A 180 -9.76 20.97 -3.68
N GLN A 181 -10.53 20.57 -2.66
CA GLN A 181 -10.12 19.51 -1.74
C GLN A 181 -9.97 18.15 -2.44
N ARG A 182 -10.93 17.79 -3.30
CA ARG A 182 -10.92 16.50 -4.00
C ARG A 182 -9.82 16.42 -5.05
N PHE A 183 -9.58 17.50 -5.79
CA PHE A 183 -8.48 17.59 -6.75
C PHE A 183 -7.12 17.41 -6.08
N ARG A 184 -6.87 18.11 -4.96
CA ARG A 184 -5.60 17.99 -4.23
C ARG A 184 -5.39 16.56 -3.70
N LEU A 185 -6.47 15.93 -3.22
CA LEU A 185 -6.41 14.58 -2.69
C LEU A 185 -6.26 13.53 -3.81
N SER A 186 -6.90 13.70 -4.97
CA SER A 186 -6.72 12.80 -6.10
C SER A 186 -5.32 12.88 -6.71
N GLU A 187 -4.75 14.08 -6.79
CA GLU A 187 -3.37 14.31 -7.25
C GLU A 187 -2.34 13.69 -6.29
N ASP A 188 -2.52 13.83 -4.97
CA ASP A 188 -1.64 13.18 -3.98
C ASP A 188 -1.67 11.65 -4.13
N TYR A 189 -2.85 11.06 -4.30
CA TYR A 189 -2.98 9.63 -4.55
C TYR A 189 -2.41 9.21 -5.91
N ALA A 190 -2.57 10.02 -6.96
CA ALA A 190 -1.96 9.76 -8.26
C ALA A 190 -0.42 9.77 -8.16
N PHE A 191 0.13 10.73 -7.43
CA PHE A 191 1.56 10.83 -7.16
C PHE A 191 2.08 9.60 -6.39
N LYS A 192 1.40 9.20 -5.31
CA LYS A 192 1.72 7.97 -4.56
C LYS A 192 1.66 6.73 -5.45
N ALA A 193 0.64 6.63 -6.30
CA ALA A 193 0.54 5.53 -7.26
C ALA A 193 1.70 5.51 -8.27
N SER A 194 2.18 6.67 -8.72
CA SER A 194 3.31 6.77 -9.66
C SER A 194 4.63 6.35 -9.01
N ILE A 195 4.90 6.79 -7.78
CA ILE A 195 6.09 6.40 -7.01
C ILE A 195 6.08 4.90 -6.75
N SER A 196 4.96 4.34 -6.30
CA SER A 196 4.86 2.90 -6.04
C SER A 196 5.10 2.05 -7.29
N ARG A 197 4.68 2.51 -8.49
CA ARG A 197 4.99 1.80 -9.75
C ARG A 197 6.46 1.91 -10.13
N ALA A 198 7.05 3.09 -9.95
CA ALA A 198 8.44 3.33 -10.33
C ALA A 198 9.44 2.71 -9.34
N TYR A 199 9.02 2.43 -8.10
CA TYR A 199 9.86 1.90 -7.03
C TYR A 199 10.61 0.63 -7.43
N GLU A 200 9.95 -0.35 -8.04
CA GLU A 200 10.61 -1.60 -8.43
C GLU A 200 11.68 -1.41 -9.49
N GLY A 201 11.43 -0.51 -10.45
CA GLY A 201 12.44 -0.14 -11.46
C GLY A 201 13.63 0.53 -10.80
N TYR A 202 13.41 1.52 -9.93
CA TYR A 202 14.51 2.18 -9.25
C TYR A 202 15.26 1.28 -8.26
N ARG A 203 14.55 0.38 -7.56
CA ARG A 203 15.16 -0.59 -6.64
C ARG A 203 16.07 -1.55 -7.39
N ARG A 204 15.62 -2.07 -8.54
CA ARG A 204 16.41 -3.00 -9.35
C ARG A 204 17.67 -2.34 -9.91
N GLU A 205 17.58 -1.07 -10.28
CA GLU A 205 18.71 -0.28 -10.76
C GLU A 205 19.64 0.14 -9.62
N ALA A 206 19.11 0.48 -8.43
CA ALA A 206 19.90 0.81 -7.25
C ALA A 206 20.68 -0.40 -6.71
N ALA A 207 20.03 -1.57 -6.63
CA ALA A 207 20.67 -2.82 -6.21
C ALA A 207 21.84 -3.25 -7.11
N ARG A 208 21.86 -2.80 -8.37
CA ARG A 208 22.97 -3.03 -9.31
C ARG A 208 24.16 -2.07 -9.10
N ILE A 209 23.92 -0.90 -8.51
CA ILE A 209 24.93 0.15 -8.36
C ILE A 209 25.57 0.06 -6.98
N ASP A 210 24.78 0.15 -5.90
CA ASP A 210 25.27 0.22 -4.52
C ASP A 210 24.15 -0.17 -3.52
N PRO A 211 24.40 -1.11 -2.59
CA PRO A 211 23.48 -1.42 -1.50
C PRO A 211 23.05 -0.20 -0.65
N ASP A 212 23.93 0.78 -0.45
CA ASP A 212 23.59 1.98 0.33
C ASP A 212 22.56 2.87 -0.39
N LEU A 213 22.56 2.87 -1.73
CA LEU A 213 21.59 3.59 -2.55
C LEU A 213 20.20 2.94 -2.46
N GLU A 214 20.15 1.60 -2.41
CA GLU A 214 18.89 0.87 -2.22
C GLU A 214 18.25 1.21 -0.86
N TYR A 215 19.04 1.26 0.20
CA TYR A 215 18.56 1.65 1.53
C TYR A 215 18.00 3.08 1.55
N GLN A 216 18.73 4.04 0.96
CA GLN A 216 18.28 5.43 0.86
C GLN A 216 16.99 5.56 0.03
N LEU A 217 16.88 4.79 -1.05
CA LEU A 217 15.70 4.74 -1.90
C LEU A 217 14.48 4.24 -1.11
N LEU A 218 14.63 3.13 -0.37
CA LEU A 218 13.59 2.58 0.49
C LEU A 218 13.16 3.60 1.56
N GLN A 219 14.12 4.23 2.25
CA GLN A 219 13.84 5.26 3.26
C GLN A 219 13.09 6.45 2.67
N SER A 220 13.51 6.94 1.50
CA SER A 220 12.82 8.01 0.79
C SER A 220 11.41 7.59 0.39
N ALA A 221 11.21 6.39 -0.14
CA ALA A 221 9.90 5.88 -0.53
C ALA A 221 8.94 5.77 0.66
N LEU A 222 9.41 5.21 1.79
CA LEU A 222 8.66 5.14 3.06
C LEU A 222 8.25 6.54 3.53
N SER A 223 9.17 7.51 3.53
CA SER A 223 8.86 8.87 3.95
C SER A 223 7.74 9.52 3.11
N ARG A 224 7.69 9.23 1.80
CA ARG A 224 6.65 9.74 0.89
C ARG A 224 5.31 9.02 1.04
N LEU A 225 5.34 7.73 1.38
CA LEU A 225 4.14 6.95 1.71
C LEU A 225 3.50 7.43 3.02
N ASP A 226 4.34 7.74 4.02
CA ASP A 226 3.91 8.20 5.35
C ASP A 226 3.46 9.67 5.37
N GLU A 227 3.76 10.45 4.33
CA GLU A 227 3.27 11.83 4.22
C GLU A 227 1.75 11.89 4.23
N GLN A 228 1.21 12.59 5.24
CA GLN A 228 -0.22 12.67 5.49
C GLN A 228 -0.91 13.42 4.33
N PRO A 229 -1.96 12.83 3.70
CA PRO A 229 -2.61 13.38 2.49
C PRO A 229 -3.27 14.75 2.68
N LEU A 230 -3.42 15.22 3.91
CA LEU A 230 -4.11 16.46 4.26
C LEU A 230 -3.17 17.67 4.47
N ARG A 231 -1.85 17.53 4.28
CA ARG A 231 -0.88 18.62 4.50
C ARG A 231 -1.17 19.88 3.68
N LEU A 232 -1.81 19.72 2.52
CA LEU A 232 -2.16 20.81 1.63
C LEU A 232 -3.65 21.18 1.69
N VAL A 233 -4.47 20.51 2.51
CA VAL A 233 -5.86 20.96 2.70
C VAL A 233 -5.83 22.12 3.68
N GLU A 234 -6.10 23.33 3.18
CA GLU A 234 -6.19 24.56 3.98
C GLU A 234 -7.04 24.31 5.23
N SER A 235 -6.43 24.57 6.38
CA SER A 235 -7.01 24.40 7.72
C SER A 235 -8.14 25.40 8.03
N ALA A 236 -8.36 26.38 7.16
CA ALA A 236 -9.38 27.40 7.36
C ALA A 236 -10.74 26.94 6.82
N SER A 237 -11.40 26.06 7.57
CA SER A 237 -12.80 25.67 7.33
C SER A 237 -13.73 26.80 7.78
N TYR A 238 -13.84 27.86 6.99
CA TYR A 238 -14.84 28.89 7.23
C TYR A 238 -16.24 28.31 6.99
N GLY A 239 -17.18 28.54 7.91
CA GLY A 239 -18.52 27.92 7.82
C GLY A 239 -19.48 28.58 6.80
N SER A 240 -19.12 29.73 6.22
CA SER A 240 -19.96 30.42 5.24
C SER A 240 -19.17 31.40 4.34
N PRO A 241 -19.70 31.72 3.15
CA PRO A 241 -19.08 32.70 2.23
C PRO A 241 -18.82 34.06 2.88
N TRP A 242 -19.75 34.52 3.73
CA TRP A 242 -19.63 35.77 4.45
C TRP A 242 -18.55 35.73 5.52
N HIS A 243 -18.40 34.59 6.21
CA HIS A 243 -17.38 34.40 7.22
C HIS A 243 -15.97 34.37 6.62
N GLU A 244 -15.80 33.80 5.42
CA GLU A 244 -14.54 33.87 4.67
C GLU A 244 -14.25 35.28 4.16
N LEU A 245 -15.24 35.97 3.59
CA LEU A 245 -15.07 37.33 3.07
C LEU A 245 -14.64 38.31 4.18
N LEU A 246 -15.32 38.28 5.33
CA LEU A 246 -15.05 39.15 6.48
C LEU A 246 -13.71 38.86 7.17
N SER A 247 -13.23 37.62 7.08
CA SER A 247 -11.97 37.21 7.69
C SER A 247 -10.78 37.20 6.73
N SER A 248 -11.01 37.54 5.46
CA SER A 248 -9.98 37.59 4.43
C SER A 248 -8.90 38.61 4.78
N ASP A 249 -7.65 38.27 4.46
CA ASP A 249 -6.50 39.12 4.73
C ASP A 249 -6.60 40.45 3.97
N VAL A 250 -7.29 40.48 2.83
CA VAL A 250 -7.60 41.71 2.07
C VAL A 250 -8.49 42.67 2.86
N VAL A 251 -9.52 42.17 3.55
CA VAL A 251 -10.41 43.02 4.39
C VAL A 251 -9.69 43.45 5.66
N LYS A 252 -8.87 42.58 6.25
CA LYS A 252 -8.04 42.92 7.42
C LYS A 252 -6.96 43.95 7.08
N ASP A 253 -6.32 43.82 5.93
CA ASP A 253 -5.30 44.77 5.45
C ASP A 253 -5.96 46.08 5.05
N ALA A 254 -7.10 46.07 4.35
CA ALA A 254 -7.86 47.30 4.08
C ALA A 254 -8.29 48.03 5.38
N ALA A 255 -8.71 47.29 6.41
CA ALA A 255 -9.07 47.85 7.70
C ALA A 255 -7.87 48.41 8.49
N LYS A 256 -6.66 47.89 8.27
CA LYS A 256 -5.42 48.34 8.93
C LYS A 256 -4.71 49.47 8.17
N THR A 257 -4.74 49.44 6.84
CA THR A 257 -3.96 50.33 5.97
C THR A 257 -4.71 51.62 5.62
N ILE A 258 -6.04 51.62 5.66
CA ILE A 258 -6.85 52.81 5.33
C ILE A 258 -7.33 53.47 6.65
N PRO A 259 -6.75 54.63 7.06
CA PRO A 259 -7.19 55.32 8.27
C PRO A 259 -8.64 55.80 8.12
N GLY A 260 -9.48 55.50 9.11
CA GLY A 260 -10.90 55.87 9.14
C GLY A 260 -11.84 54.98 8.31
N PHE A 261 -11.37 53.87 7.73
CA PHE A 261 -12.23 52.91 7.02
C PHE A 261 -13.30 52.31 7.93
N VAL A 262 -12.90 51.86 9.12
CA VAL A 262 -13.81 51.29 10.13
C VAL A 262 -14.79 52.36 10.63
N ASP A 263 -14.33 53.59 10.87
CA ASP A 263 -15.16 54.70 11.32
C ASP A 263 -16.20 55.12 10.27
N LYS A 264 -15.83 55.08 8.98
CA LYS A 264 -16.71 55.42 7.87
C LYS A 264 -17.76 54.32 7.62
N VAL A 265 -17.39 53.05 7.81
CA VAL A 265 -18.32 51.91 7.77
C VAL A 265 -19.28 51.95 8.97
N MET A 266 -18.79 52.21 10.18
CA MET A 266 -19.64 52.41 11.37
C MET A 266 -20.53 53.64 11.25
N GLY A 267 -20.01 54.74 10.70
CA GLY A 267 -20.77 55.96 10.45
C GLY A 267 -21.92 55.71 9.48
N PHE A 268 -21.68 54.98 8.38
CA PHE A 268 -22.71 54.60 7.43
C PHE A 268 -23.76 53.63 8.03
N ALA A 269 -23.33 52.71 8.89
CA ALA A 269 -24.21 51.80 9.61
C ALA A 269 -25.11 52.54 10.61
N ASN A 270 -24.55 53.46 11.39
CA ASN A 270 -25.31 54.29 12.33
C ASN A 270 -26.26 55.25 11.61
N GLU A 271 -25.83 55.89 10.52
CA GLU A 271 -26.68 56.76 9.72
C GLU A 271 -27.85 55.98 9.09
N SER A 272 -27.62 54.75 8.65
CA SER A 272 -28.67 53.86 8.13
C SER A 272 -29.64 53.44 9.22
N LEU A 273 -29.16 53.10 10.42
CA LEU A 273 -29.99 52.74 11.57
C LEU A 273 -30.81 53.93 12.08
N ASP A 274 -30.23 55.13 12.07
CA ASP A 274 -30.91 56.36 12.46
C ASP A 274 -31.95 56.76 11.42
N ARG A 275 -31.69 56.59 10.11
CA ARG A 275 -32.72 56.76 9.06
C ARG A 275 -33.90 55.80 9.24
N VAL A 276 -33.64 54.56 9.67
CA VAL A 276 -34.70 53.58 9.97
C VAL A 276 -35.49 53.97 11.24
N LYS A 277 -34.81 54.42 12.29
CA LYS A 277 -35.47 54.94 13.52
C LYS A 277 -36.28 56.20 13.25
N LEU A 278 -35.76 57.13 12.45
CA LEU A 278 -36.43 58.37 12.09
C LEU A 278 -37.69 58.10 11.25
N LYS A 279 -37.62 57.13 10.34
CA LYS A 279 -38.79 56.66 9.57
C LYS A 279 -39.85 55.99 10.47
N LYS A 280 -39.43 55.24 11.50
CA LYS A 280 -40.33 54.68 12.52
C LYS A 280 -41.02 55.78 13.35
N ASN A 281 -40.30 56.83 13.73
CA ASN A 281 -40.85 57.94 14.51
C ASN A 281 -41.77 58.85 13.69
N LEU A 282 -41.50 59.06 12.39
CA LEU A 282 -42.39 59.81 11.49
C LEU A 282 -43.71 59.07 11.22
N VAL A 283 -43.70 57.73 11.19
CA VAL A 283 -44.92 56.91 11.09
C VAL A 283 -45.73 56.98 12.38
N ALA A 284 -45.08 57.04 13.54
CA ALA A 284 -45.76 57.21 14.84
C ALA A 284 -46.30 58.63 15.05
N ALA A 285 -45.65 59.66 14.51
CA ALA A 285 -46.12 61.05 14.62
C ALA A 285 -47.33 61.37 13.70
N ASN A 286 -47.48 60.66 12.58
CA ASN A 286 -48.63 60.82 11.69
C ASN A 286 -49.89 60.05 12.13
N SER A 287 -49.80 59.21 13.17
CA SER A 287 -50.97 58.55 13.78
C SER A 287 -51.65 59.38 14.88
N ASP A 288 -51.08 60.52 15.26
CA ASP A 288 -51.55 61.37 16.37
C ASP A 288 -52.10 62.75 15.90
N LEU A 289 -52.75 62.81 14.74
CA LEU A 289 -53.60 63.95 14.38
C LEU A 289 -55.04 63.70 14.88
N PRO A 290 -55.64 64.60 15.70
CA PRO A 290 -57.00 64.40 16.18
C PRO A 290 -58.01 64.55 15.03
N PRO A 291 -59.19 63.89 15.10
CA PRO A 291 -60.20 63.98 14.07
C PRO A 291 -60.72 65.41 13.96
N SER A 292 -60.74 65.95 12.74
CA SER A 292 -61.48 67.17 12.41
C SER A 292 -62.95 66.97 12.80
N GLN A 293 -63.41 67.73 13.81
CA GLN A 293 -64.80 67.75 14.24
C GLN A 293 -65.69 68.37 13.15
N PRO A 294 -66.96 67.93 13.02
CA PRO A 294 -67.88 68.45 12.01
C PRO A 294 -68.43 69.81 12.45
N GLU A 295 -68.31 70.80 11.57
CA GLU A 295 -68.98 72.09 11.70
C GLU A 295 -70.45 71.90 11.32
N SER A 296 -71.33 71.92 12.33
CA SER A 296 -72.77 72.04 12.16
C SER A 296 -73.10 73.51 11.93
N ASP A 297 -73.66 73.86 10.77
CA ASP A 297 -74.42 75.09 10.66
C ASP A 297 -75.75 74.87 9.95
N LYS A 298 -76.76 75.50 10.53
CA LYS A 298 -78.17 75.44 10.14
C LYS A 298 -78.41 76.33 8.93
N ALA A 299 -79.07 75.77 7.91
CA ALA A 299 -80.21 76.36 7.22
C ALA A 299 -80.97 75.25 6.47
#